data_AF-A0A661YY06-F1
#
_entry.id   AF-A0A661YY06-F1
#
_cell.length_a   1.000
_cell.length_b   1.000
_cell.length_c   1.000
_cell.angle_alpha   90.00
_cell.angle_beta   90.00
_cell.angle_gamma   90.00
#
_symmetry.space_group_name_H-M   'P 1'
#
loop_
_entity.id
_entity.type
_entity.pdbx_description
1 polymer ?
#
loop_
_entity_poly.entity_id
_entity_poly.type
_entity_poly.pdbx_seq_one_letter_code
_entity_poly.pdbx_strand_id
1 'polypeptide(L)'
;KEIRDFLEYSANLWFDSVPNNSNSILLLKKDGKKDRYGLPLKNAYYNFDSGAGIKYSIDLRKARAFLSVSQGERVKIISMADGSAFDENKVYKVVMNSYRANGGGNHLFDGAGLTKQEIKPRIINCSDEDFRMILTRWLQKKGHYMPNSLHNWKIITR
;
A
#
# COMPACT_ATOMS: atom_id res chain seq x y z
N LYS A 1 -12.53 -5.91 3.54
CA LYS A 1 -11.48 -6.93 3.70
C LYS A 1 -10.33 -6.72 2.72
N GLU A 2 -10.56 -6.75 1.40
CA GLU A 2 -9.52 -6.66 0.36
C GLU A 2 -8.56 -5.46 0.50
N ILE A 3 -9.07 -4.28 0.86
CA ILE A 3 -8.22 -3.08 1.07
C ILE A 3 -7.23 -3.28 2.23
N ARG A 4 -7.68 -3.91 3.32
CA ARG A 4 -6.82 -4.19 4.48
C ARG A 4 -5.76 -5.21 4.08
N ASP A 5 -6.16 -6.29 3.42
CA ASP A 5 -5.25 -7.38 3.02
C ASP A 5 -4.20 -6.88 2.00
N PHE A 6 -4.60 -5.99 1.08
CA PHE A 6 -3.68 -5.28 0.18
C PHE A 6 -2.60 -4.49 0.94
N LEU A 7 -3.02 -3.71 1.95
CA LEU A 7 -2.10 -2.91 2.76
C LEU A 7 -1.23 -3.77 3.67
N GLU A 8 -1.79 -4.85 4.22
CA GLU A 8 -1.07 -5.86 5.02
C GLU A 8 0.06 -6.48 4.19
N TYR A 9 -0.23 -6.86 2.95
CA TYR A 9 0.76 -7.37 2.02
C TYR A 9 1.88 -6.37 1.76
N SER A 10 1.52 -5.10 1.48
CA SER A 10 2.51 -4.05 1.29
C SER A 10 3.37 -3.85 2.55
N ALA A 11 2.76 -3.76 3.73
CA ALA A 11 3.48 -3.66 4.99
C ALA A 11 4.46 -4.84 5.21
N ASN A 12 4.05 -6.05 4.85
CA ASN A 12 4.87 -7.26 4.97
C ASN A 12 6.07 -7.28 4.04
N LEU A 13 5.95 -6.72 2.82
CA LEU A 13 7.09 -6.53 1.93
C LEU A 13 8.10 -5.51 2.48
N TRP A 14 7.65 -4.54 3.26
CA TRP A 14 8.43 -3.33 3.50
C TRP A 14 8.98 -3.17 4.89
N PHE A 15 8.24 -3.58 5.90
CA PHE A 15 8.63 -3.37 7.28
C PHE A 15 8.98 -4.69 7.94
N ASP A 16 10.07 -4.68 8.69
CA ASP A 16 10.42 -5.77 9.58
C ASP A 16 9.62 -5.69 10.90
N SER A 17 9.59 -6.79 11.66
CA SER A 17 8.97 -6.79 12.98
C SER A 17 9.87 -6.10 14.02
N VAL A 18 9.30 -5.54 15.08
CA VAL A 18 10.04 -4.88 16.18
C VAL A 18 9.57 -5.46 17.53
N PRO A 19 10.48 -5.78 18.47
CA PRO A 19 11.93 -5.68 18.34
C PRO A 19 12.48 -6.74 17.36
N ASN A 20 13.48 -6.34 16.59
CA ASN A 20 14.30 -7.22 15.76
C ASN A 20 15.78 -7.04 16.13
N ASN A 21 16.62 -7.94 15.61
CA ASN A 21 18.08 -7.85 15.77
C ASN A 21 18.71 -6.78 14.86
N SER A 22 17.92 -5.96 14.18
CA SER A 22 18.39 -4.91 13.26
C SER A 22 18.02 -3.53 13.80
N ASN A 23 18.83 -2.50 13.52
CA ASN A 23 18.47 -1.12 13.87
C ASN A 23 17.52 -0.47 12.83
N SER A 24 16.86 -1.25 11.98
CA SER A 24 16.04 -0.76 10.87
C SER A 24 14.59 -1.26 10.98
N ILE A 25 13.63 -0.36 10.79
CA ILE A 25 12.23 -0.73 10.58
C ILE A 25 11.96 -1.24 9.17
N LEU A 26 12.81 -0.86 8.20
CA LEU A 26 12.72 -1.33 6.82
C LEU A 26 13.31 -2.72 6.69
N LEU A 27 12.67 -3.54 5.86
CA LEU A 27 13.15 -4.86 5.51
C LEU A 27 14.30 -4.77 4.50
N LEU A 28 15.51 -5.00 4.99
CA LEU A 28 16.74 -4.96 4.20
C LEU A 28 17.18 -6.37 3.78
N LYS A 29 18.01 -6.45 2.74
CA LYS A 29 18.70 -7.69 2.38
C LYS A 29 19.74 -8.04 3.45
N LYS A 30 19.78 -9.32 3.84
CA LYS A 30 20.73 -9.83 4.84
C LYS A 30 22.20 -9.70 4.41
N ASP A 31 22.46 -9.76 3.10
CA ASP A 31 23.82 -9.63 2.53
C ASP A 31 24.24 -8.17 2.32
N GLY A 32 23.38 -7.19 2.63
CA GLY A 32 23.65 -5.77 2.43
C GLY A 32 23.79 -5.34 0.96
N LYS A 33 23.58 -6.24 -0.02
CA LYS A 33 23.80 -5.91 -1.43
C LYS A 33 22.77 -4.90 -1.92
N LYS A 34 23.27 -3.74 -2.35
CA LYS A 34 22.47 -2.68 -2.93
C LYS A 34 21.84 -3.14 -4.25
N ASP A 35 20.62 -2.70 -4.51
CA ASP A 35 20.01 -2.81 -5.83
C ASP A 35 20.64 -1.83 -6.83
N ARG A 36 20.15 -1.82 -8.07
CA ARG A 36 20.61 -0.89 -9.12
C ARG A 36 20.41 0.60 -8.78
N TYR A 37 19.70 0.91 -7.71
CA TYR A 37 19.44 2.26 -7.21
C TYR A 37 20.23 2.58 -5.94
N GLY A 38 21.14 1.70 -5.51
CA GLY A 38 22.00 1.93 -4.36
C GLY A 38 21.35 1.63 -3.02
N LEU A 39 20.16 1.03 -2.98
CA LEU A 39 19.43 0.75 -1.75
C LEU A 39 19.46 -0.75 -1.41
N PRO A 40 19.78 -1.15 -0.16
CA PRO A 40 19.81 -2.55 0.25
C PRO A 40 18.40 -3.08 0.59
N LEU A 41 17.35 -2.60 -0.09
CA LEU A 41 15.96 -3.02 0.16
C LEU A 41 15.75 -4.47 -0.27
N LYS A 42 14.99 -5.22 0.54
CA LYS A 42 14.65 -6.62 0.21
C LYS A 42 13.76 -6.71 -1.04
N ASN A 43 12.89 -5.73 -1.23
CA ASN A 43 11.89 -5.67 -2.30
C ASN A 43 12.03 -4.39 -3.14
N ALA A 44 11.54 -4.43 -4.37
CA ALA A 44 11.66 -3.31 -5.31
C ALA A 44 10.86 -2.08 -4.84
N TYR A 45 11.45 -0.89 -4.96
CA TYR A 45 10.91 0.25 -4.23
C TYR A 45 9.51 0.72 -4.67
N TYR A 46 9.20 0.50 -5.94
CA TYR A 46 7.92 0.86 -6.53
C TYR A 46 6.79 -0.09 -6.13
N ASN A 47 7.05 -1.10 -5.28
CA ASN A 47 6.05 -1.99 -4.69
C ASN A 47 5.65 -1.56 -3.26
N PHE A 48 6.05 -0.37 -2.80
CA PHE A 48 5.46 0.21 -1.60
C PHE A 48 4.17 0.92 -1.96
N ASP A 49 3.08 0.57 -1.29
CA ASP A 49 1.82 1.28 -1.39
C ASP A 49 1.33 1.75 -0.02
N SER A 50 0.73 2.94 -0.03
CA SER A 50 0.00 3.51 1.09
C SER A 50 -1.41 3.89 0.63
N GLY A 51 -2.41 3.69 1.48
CA GLY A 51 -3.80 4.07 1.20
C GLY A 51 -4.08 5.55 1.53
N ALA A 52 -4.97 6.16 0.77
CA ALA A 52 -5.60 7.46 1.07
C ALA A 52 -7.14 7.29 1.11
N GLY A 53 -7.85 8.21 1.75
CA GLY A 53 -9.31 8.11 1.95
C GLY A 53 -9.74 7.27 3.16
N ILE A 54 -8.78 6.67 3.87
CA ILE A 54 -8.97 5.93 5.12
C ILE A 54 -7.92 6.35 6.16
N LYS A 55 -8.27 6.19 7.45
CA LYS A 55 -7.35 6.30 8.58
C LYS A 55 -6.93 4.91 9.04
N TYR A 56 -5.64 4.64 9.17
CA TYR A 56 -5.14 3.31 9.57
C TYR A 56 -3.81 3.36 10.32
N SER A 57 -3.42 2.25 10.93
CA SER A 57 -2.10 2.08 11.55
C SER A 57 -1.44 0.80 11.10
N ILE A 58 -0.11 0.78 11.11
CA ILE A 58 0.72 -0.40 10.88
C ILE A 58 1.48 -0.72 12.18
N ASP A 59 1.17 -1.83 12.82
CA ASP A 59 1.81 -2.30 14.04
C ASP A 59 3.00 -3.22 13.72
N LEU A 60 4.22 -2.73 13.95
CA LEU A 60 5.43 -3.51 13.69
C LEU A 60 5.74 -4.50 14.82
N ARG A 61 5.04 -4.42 15.95
CA ARG A 61 5.17 -5.42 17.03
C ARG A 61 4.55 -6.75 16.66
N LYS A 62 3.64 -6.73 15.68
CA LYS A 62 3.01 -7.91 15.11
C LYS A 62 3.91 -8.55 14.06
N ALA A 63 3.92 -9.89 14.06
CA ALA A 63 4.72 -10.66 13.12
C ALA A 63 4.22 -10.49 11.68
N ARG A 64 5.13 -10.67 10.72
CA ARG A 64 4.81 -10.71 9.29
C ARG A 64 4.08 -12.01 8.93
N ALA A 65 3.05 -11.93 8.10
CA ALA A 65 2.29 -13.08 7.61
C ALA A 65 2.23 -13.08 6.08
N PHE A 66 2.81 -14.10 5.43
CA PHE A 66 2.80 -14.25 3.96
C PHE A 66 1.95 -15.41 3.47
N LEU A 67 1.86 -16.50 4.25
CA LEU A 67 1.10 -17.69 3.86
C LEU A 67 -0.42 -17.43 3.86
N SER A 68 -0.89 -16.53 4.73
CA SER A 68 -2.26 -16.04 4.73
C SER A 68 -2.26 -14.58 5.13
N VAL A 69 -2.17 -13.70 4.13
CA VAL A 69 -2.21 -12.24 4.35
C VAL A 69 -3.51 -11.82 5.04
N SER A 70 -4.61 -12.52 4.75
CA SER A 70 -5.90 -12.30 5.42
C SER A 70 -5.88 -12.56 6.93
N GLN A 71 -4.91 -13.32 7.44
CA GLN A 71 -4.68 -13.55 8.86
C GLN A 71 -3.64 -12.59 9.45
N GLY A 72 -3.09 -11.68 8.65
CA GLY A 72 -2.20 -10.64 9.12
C GLY A 72 -2.89 -9.68 10.09
N GLU A 73 -2.10 -9.18 11.04
CA GLU A 73 -2.56 -8.34 12.15
C GLU A 73 -1.84 -6.99 12.22
N ARG A 74 -0.99 -6.66 11.24
CA ARG A 74 -0.18 -5.44 11.30
C ARG A 74 -1.03 -4.23 10.96
N VAL A 75 -1.92 -4.34 9.97
CA VAL A 75 -2.74 -3.24 9.48
C VAL A 75 -4.10 -3.24 10.16
N LYS A 76 -4.40 -2.12 10.82
CA LYS A 76 -5.72 -1.82 11.37
C LYS A 76 -6.29 -0.58 10.71
N ILE A 77 -7.36 -0.73 9.94
CA ILE A 77 -8.15 0.39 9.44
C ILE A 77 -9.08 0.86 10.56
N ILE A 78 -9.04 2.16 10.83
CA ILE A 78 -9.74 2.80 11.95
C ILE A 78 -11.07 3.38 11.48
N SER A 79 -11.04 4.12 10.37
CA SER A 79 -12.22 4.80 9.81
C SER A 79 -11.96 5.23 8.37
N MET A 80 -12.98 5.74 7.69
CA MET A 80 -12.80 6.58 6.52
C MET A 80 -12.11 7.90 6.90
N ALA A 81 -11.50 8.59 5.93
CA ALA A 81 -10.83 9.86 6.16
C ALA A 81 -11.79 10.98 6.62
N ASP A 82 -13.05 10.92 6.19
CA ASP A 82 -14.13 11.83 6.58
C ASP A 82 -14.69 11.57 7.99
N GLY A 83 -14.22 10.52 8.68
CA GLY A 83 -14.66 10.14 10.01
C GLY A 83 -15.79 9.10 10.04
N SER A 84 -16.38 8.76 8.90
CA SER A 84 -17.36 7.66 8.83
C SER A 84 -16.71 6.30 9.09
N ALA A 85 -17.53 5.32 9.52
CA ALA A 85 -17.05 3.97 9.78
C ALA A 85 -16.56 3.29 8.50
N PHE A 86 -15.42 2.60 8.60
CA PHE A 86 -14.97 1.70 7.54
C PHE A 86 -15.63 0.33 7.75
N ASP A 87 -16.43 -0.09 6.78
CA ASP A 87 -17.07 -1.41 6.74
C ASP A 87 -16.27 -2.34 5.82
N GLU A 88 -15.77 -3.45 6.34
CA GLU A 88 -15.01 -4.42 5.57
C GLU A 88 -15.82 -5.20 4.54
N ASN A 89 -17.14 -5.27 4.69
CA ASN A 89 -18.05 -5.99 3.80
C ASN A 89 -18.61 -5.09 2.69
N LYS A 90 -18.34 -3.78 2.76
CA LYS A 90 -18.80 -2.81 1.76
C LYS A 90 -17.88 -2.79 0.54
N VAL A 91 -18.48 -2.52 -0.62
CA VAL A 91 -17.76 -2.27 -1.87
C VAL A 91 -17.32 -0.81 -1.94
N TYR A 92 -16.04 -0.59 -2.22
CA TYR A 92 -15.46 0.74 -2.38
C TYR A 92 -14.91 0.91 -3.80
N LYS A 93 -14.95 2.14 -4.31
CA LYS A 93 -14.20 2.53 -5.50
C LYS A 93 -12.79 2.93 -5.06
N VAL A 94 -11.79 2.31 -5.68
CA VAL A 94 -10.38 2.57 -5.38
C VAL A 94 -9.69 3.01 -6.66
N VAL A 95 -8.84 4.03 -6.55
CA VAL A 95 -8.00 4.51 -7.66
C VAL A 95 -6.59 3.96 -7.46
N MET A 96 -6.02 3.39 -8.52
CA MET A 96 -4.65 2.92 -8.55
C MET A 96 -4.08 3.06 -9.96
N ASN A 97 -2.74 3.02 -10.10
CA ASN A 97 -2.12 3.07 -11.42
C ASN A 97 -2.35 1.78 -12.22
N SER A 98 -2.11 1.83 -13.53
CA SER A 98 -2.30 0.69 -14.43
C SER A 98 -1.42 -0.52 -14.09
N TYR A 99 -0.22 -0.31 -13.53
CA TYR A 99 0.64 -1.42 -13.08
C TYR A 99 -0.04 -2.23 -11.97
N ARG A 100 -0.57 -1.56 -10.94
CA ARG A 100 -1.28 -2.22 -9.84
C ARG A 100 -2.61 -2.81 -10.28
N ALA A 101 -3.38 -2.10 -11.11
CA ALA A 101 -4.66 -2.59 -11.63
C ALA A 101 -4.51 -3.90 -12.45
N ASN A 102 -3.34 -4.12 -13.06
CA ASN A 102 -3.03 -5.38 -13.75
C ASN A 102 -2.39 -6.45 -12.85
N GLY A 103 -2.35 -6.23 -11.54
CA GLY A 103 -1.81 -7.17 -10.54
C GLY A 103 -0.30 -7.08 -10.34
N GLY A 104 0.35 -6.04 -10.86
CA GLY A 104 1.78 -5.81 -10.67
C GLY A 104 2.17 -5.76 -9.19
N GLY A 105 3.26 -6.45 -8.85
CA GLY A 105 3.76 -6.55 -7.47
C GLY A 105 2.89 -7.42 -6.55
N ASN A 106 1.95 -8.20 -7.09
CA ASN A 106 1.13 -9.21 -6.39
C ASN A 106 0.22 -8.69 -5.27
N HIS A 107 0.01 -7.38 -5.15
CA HIS A 107 -0.84 -6.84 -4.08
C HIS A 107 -2.32 -7.26 -4.23
N LEU A 108 -2.82 -7.38 -5.48
CA LEU A 108 -4.17 -7.87 -5.75
C LEU A 108 -4.25 -9.40 -5.72
N PHE A 109 -3.21 -10.09 -6.19
CA PHE A 109 -3.18 -11.56 -6.26
C PHE A 109 -2.88 -12.18 -4.88
N ASP A 110 -1.65 -12.06 -4.41
CA ASP A 110 -1.20 -12.67 -3.14
C ASP A 110 -1.73 -11.90 -1.93
N GLY A 111 -1.87 -10.57 -2.05
CA GLY A 111 -2.38 -9.73 -0.98
C GLY A 111 -3.89 -9.86 -0.80
N ALA A 112 -4.67 -9.43 -1.79
CA ALA A 112 -6.13 -9.44 -1.73
C ALA A 112 -6.78 -10.78 -2.12
N GLY A 113 -6.01 -11.78 -2.59
CA GLY A 113 -6.52 -13.10 -2.95
C GLY A 113 -7.33 -13.13 -4.25
N LEU A 114 -7.22 -12.11 -5.10
CA LEU A 114 -7.99 -12.02 -6.34
C LEU A 114 -7.33 -12.80 -7.46
N THR A 115 -8.13 -13.32 -8.38
CA THR A 115 -7.65 -13.86 -9.65
C THR A 115 -7.69 -12.81 -10.76
N LYS A 116 -6.95 -13.06 -11.85
CA LYS A 116 -6.98 -12.19 -13.04
C LYS A 116 -8.40 -12.08 -13.63
N GLN A 117 -9.16 -13.17 -13.58
CA GLN A 117 -10.54 -13.26 -14.05
C GLN A 117 -11.49 -12.39 -13.20
N GLU A 118 -11.24 -12.27 -11.90
CA GLU A 118 -12.03 -11.42 -11.01
C GLU A 118 -11.68 -9.94 -11.13
N ILE A 119 -10.42 -9.59 -11.40
CA ILE A 119 -9.98 -8.19 -11.48
C ILE A 119 -10.56 -7.49 -12.70
N LYS A 120 -10.49 -8.12 -13.89
CA LYS A 120 -10.90 -7.48 -15.15
C LYS A 120 -12.33 -6.89 -15.12
N PRO A 121 -13.38 -7.61 -14.69
CA PRO A 121 -14.74 -7.05 -14.64
C PRO A 121 -14.96 -5.99 -13.55
N ARG A 122 -14.04 -5.87 -12.58
CA ARG A 122 -14.11 -4.86 -11.51
C ARG A 122 -13.55 -3.50 -11.93
N ILE A 123 -12.90 -3.40 -13.09
CA ILE A 123 -12.40 -2.14 -13.64
C ILE A 123 -13.58 -1.36 -14.21
N ILE A 124 -14.04 -0.35 -13.46
CA ILE A 124 -15.18 0.49 -13.87
C ILE A 124 -14.78 1.70 -14.71
N ASN A 125 -13.51 2.12 -14.66
CA ASN A 125 -12.98 3.23 -15.45
C ASN A 125 -11.46 3.10 -15.58
N CYS A 126 -10.93 3.49 -16.73
CA CYS A 126 -9.50 3.68 -16.97
C CYS A 126 -9.34 5.04 -17.66
N SER A 127 -8.40 5.86 -17.20
CA SER A 127 -8.09 7.10 -17.90
C SER A 127 -7.35 6.82 -19.20
N ASP A 128 -7.68 7.58 -20.25
CA ASP A 128 -6.93 7.60 -21.51
C ASP A 128 -5.62 8.41 -21.41
N GLU A 129 -5.43 9.14 -20.31
CA GLU A 129 -4.24 9.95 -20.05
C GLU A 129 -3.29 9.25 -19.09
N ASP A 130 -1.98 9.37 -19.36
CA ASP A 130 -0.99 8.88 -18.43
C ASP A 130 -0.96 9.74 -17.15
N PHE A 131 -0.59 9.12 -16.03
CA PHE A 131 -0.56 9.76 -14.72
C PHE A 131 0.24 11.07 -14.70
N ARG A 132 1.34 11.17 -15.47
CA ARG A 132 2.16 12.40 -15.50
C ARG A 132 1.40 13.52 -16.19
N MET A 133 0.66 13.24 -17.25
CA MET A 133 -0.16 14.25 -17.93
C MET A 133 -1.29 14.74 -17.02
N ILE A 134 -1.98 13.82 -16.33
CA ILE A 134 -3.02 14.16 -15.35
C ILE A 134 -2.46 15.10 -14.27
N LEU A 135 -1.33 14.74 -13.67
CA LEU A 135 -0.68 15.55 -12.64
C LEU A 135 -0.21 16.91 -13.18
N THR A 136 0.36 16.93 -14.39
CA THR A 136 0.84 18.16 -15.04
C THR A 136 -0.31 19.14 -15.26
N ARG A 137 -1.42 18.68 -15.84
CA ARG A 137 -2.61 19.52 -16.09
C ARG A 137 -3.24 19.99 -14.79
N TRP A 138 -3.29 19.14 -13.76
CA TRP A 138 -3.79 19.53 -12.45
C TRP A 138 -2.93 20.63 -11.83
N LEU A 139 -1.60 20.50 -11.85
CA LEU A 139 -0.68 21.52 -11.34
C LEU A 139 -0.77 22.83 -12.14
N GLN A 140 -0.85 22.77 -13.47
CA GLN A 140 -1.05 23.95 -14.32
C GLN A 140 -2.31 24.72 -13.96
N LYS A 141 -3.43 24.01 -13.70
CA LYS A 141 -4.70 24.63 -13.27
C LYS A 141 -4.64 25.14 -11.84
N LYS A 142 -3.96 24.43 -10.94
CA LYS A 142 -3.88 24.78 -9.52
C LYS A 142 -2.92 25.94 -9.26
N GLY A 143 -1.91 26.11 -10.11
CA GLY A 143 -0.81 27.06 -9.90
C GLY A 143 0.14 26.56 -8.81
N HIS A 144 0.46 27.43 -7.85
CA HIS A 144 1.28 27.04 -6.70
C HIS A 144 0.53 26.08 -5.78
N TYR A 145 1.14 24.95 -5.48
CA TYR A 145 0.60 23.95 -4.56
C TYR A 145 1.63 23.60 -3.49
N MET A 146 1.27 23.82 -2.23
CA MET A 146 2.04 23.39 -1.07
C MET A 146 1.42 22.09 -0.53
N PRO A 147 2.08 20.93 -0.71
CA PRO A 147 1.54 19.67 -0.23
C PRO A 147 1.54 19.63 1.29
N ASN A 148 0.44 19.15 1.87
CA ASN A 148 0.34 18.87 3.30
C ASN A 148 0.20 17.36 3.51
N SER A 149 0.72 16.87 4.64
CA SER A 149 0.50 15.48 5.04
C SER A 149 -0.99 15.24 5.27
N LEU A 150 -1.50 14.11 4.79
CA LEU A 150 -2.88 13.69 5.04
C LEU A 150 -3.07 13.24 6.49
N HIS A 151 -1.99 12.99 7.24
CA HIS A 151 -2.02 12.48 8.62
C HIS A 151 -2.95 11.26 8.79
N ASN A 152 -3.08 10.45 7.75
CA ASN A 152 -4.08 9.39 7.67
C ASN A 152 -3.52 8.02 8.07
N TRP A 153 -2.21 7.89 8.24
CA TRP A 153 -1.65 6.66 8.78
C TRP A 153 -0.37 6.88 9.60
N LYS A 154 -0.06 5.88 10.42
CA LYS A 154 1.12 5.88 11.29
C LYS A 154 1.66 4.47 11.52
N ILE A 155 2.90 4.39 11.96
CA ILE A 155 3.57 3.17 12.38
C ILE A 155 3.56 3.10 13.91
N ILE A 156 3.30 1.92 14.47
CA ILE A 156 3.40 1.63 15.91
C ILE A 156 4.62 0.71 16.11
N THR A 157 5.54 1.13 16.97
CA THR A 157 6.79 0.41 17.26
C THR A 157 7.02 0.13 18.74
N ARG A 158 6.20 0.71 19.62
CA ARG A 158 6.22 0.57 21.09
C ARG A 158 4.78 0.55 21.58
#